data_AF-A0A0L0F4Y6-F1
#
_entry.id   AF-A0A0L0F4Y6-F1
#
_cell.length_a   1.000
_cell.length_b   1.000
_cell.length_c   1.000
_cell.angle_alpha   90.00
_cell.angle_beta   90.00
_cell.angle_gamma   90.00
#
_symmetry.space_group_name_H-M   'P 1'
#
loop_
_entity.id
_entity.type
_entity.pdbx_description
1 polymer ?
#
loop_
_entity_poly.entity_id
_entity_poly.type
_entity_poly.pdbx_seq_one_letter_code
_entity_poly.pdbx_strand_id
1 'polypeptide(L)' 'GKLPGKCVSAEYKKEYGVDVFEIQEGSVTEGQTVVVVDDLLATGGTLKVLVHSFITLPL' A
#
# COMPACT_ATOMS: atom_id res chain seq x y z
N GLY A 1 -2.47 12.26 5.74
CA GLY A 1 -2.32 11.87 4.33
C GLY A 1 -2.80 12.89 3.33
N LYS A 2 -2.56 12.61 2.06
CA LYS A 2 -3.09 13.35 0.89
C LYS A 2 -4.48 12.86 0.44
N LEU A 3 -4.92 11.72 0.96
CA LEU A 3 -6.19 11.10 0.63
C LEU A 3 -7.33 11.62 1.53
N PRO A 4 -8.55 11.79 0.99
CA PRO A 4 -9.70 12.20 1.81
C PRO A 4 -10.22 11.04 2.65
N GLY A 5 -10.95 11.34 3.73
CA GLY A 5 -11.61 10.34 4.57
C GLY A 5 -10.66 9.53 5.45
N LYS A 6 -11.14 8.39 5.94
CA LYS A 6 -10.35 7.48 6.79
C LYS A 6 -9.38 6.68 5.93
N CYS A 7 -8.16 6.54 6.41
CA CYS A 7 -7.11 5.78 5.76
C CYS A 7 -6.55 4.74 6.73
N VAL A 8 -6.16 3.60 6.18
CA VAL A 8 -5.28 2.62 6.84
C VAL A 8 -3.85 2.83 6.33
N SER A 9 -2.87 2.57 7.19
CA SER A 9 -1.47 2.87 6.90
C SER A 9 -0.54 1.69 7.20
N ALA A 10 0.58 1.63 6.47
CA ALA A 10 1.63 0.65 6.66
C ALA A 10 3.00 1.33 6.58
N GLU A 11 3.79 1.19 7.64
CA GLU A 11 5.16 1.67 7.70
C GLU A 11 6.11 0.73 6.97
N TYR A 12 7.07 1.29 6.23
CA TYR A 12 8.15 0.54 5.61
C TYR A 12 9.49 1.25 5.70
N LYS A 13 10.56 0.46 5.73
CA LYS A 13 11.93 0.96 5.85
C LYS A 13 12.48 1.36 4.49
N LYS A 14 13.14 2.52 4.45
CA LYS A 14 14.01 2.96 3.37
C LYS A 14 15.47 2.82 3.80
N GLU A 15 16.39 3.10 2.88
CA GLU A 15 17.82 3.12 3.17
C GLU A 15 18.16 4.12 4.31
N TYR A 16 17.47 5.26 4.30
CA TYR A 16 17.60 6.29 5.34
C TYR A 16 16.22 6.63 5.89
N GLY A 17 15.76 5.82 6.85
CA GLY A 17 14.57 6.11 7.64
C GLY A 17 13.36 5.21 7.33
N VAL A 18 12.19 5.71 7.70
CA VAL A 18 10.89 5.05 7.49
C VAL A 18 10.00 5.95 6.67
N ASP A 19 9.13 5.35 5.89
CA ASP A 19 8.05 6.04 5.21
C ASP A 19 6.74 5.27 5.40
N VAL A 20 5.63 5.92 5.11
CA VAL A 20 4.28 5.40 5.33
C VAL A 20 3.55 5.28 4.02
N PHE A 21 2.95 4.12 3.78
CA PHE A 21 1.98 3.91 2.71
C PHE A 21 0.57 4.09 3.27
N GLU A 22 -0.32 4.75 2.55
CA GLU A 22 -1.72 4.98 2.97
C GLU A 22 -2.68 4.58 1.84
N ILE A 23 -3.81 3.95 2.20
CA ILE A 23 -4.96 3.71 1.31
C ILE A 23 -6.24 4.03 2.07
N GLN A 24 -7.29 4.47 1.38
CA GLN A 24 -8.58 4.73 2.02
C GLN A 24 -9.20 3.42 2.54
N GLU A 25 -9.76 3.47 3.74
CA GLU A 25 -10.42 2.32 4.37
C GLU A 25 -11.54 1.77 3.48
N GLY A 26 -11.56 0.45 3.26
CA GLY A 26 -12.56 -0.21 2.42
C GLY A 26 -12.33 -0.12 0.91
N SER A 27 -11.20 0.44 0.44
CA SER A 27 -10.87 0.49 -1.00
C SER A 27 -10.60 -0.88 -1.62
N VAL A 28 -10.17 -1.84 -0.80
CA VAL A 28 -9.94 -3.23 -1.18
C VAL A 28 -10.69 -4.11 -0.19
N THR A 29 -11.50 -5.04 -0.71
CA THR A 29 -12.21 -6.03 0.09
C THR A 29 -11.82 -7.45 -0.30
N GLU A 30 -12.04 -8.39 0.61
CA GLU A 30 -11.71 -9.80 0.38
C GLU A 30 -12.36 -10.35 -0.90
N GLY A 31 -11.60 -11.14 -1.66
CA GLY A 31 -12.05 -11.76 -2.91
C GLY A 31 -11.99 -10.84 -4.14
N GLN A 32 -11.64 -9.56 -4.00
CA GLN A 32 -11.45 -8.68 -5.15
C GLN A 32 -10.17 -9.01 -5.91
N THR A 33 -10.26 -9.01 -7.24
CA THR A 33 -9.08 -9.01 -8.10
C THR A 33 -8.55 -7.58 -8.21
N VAL A 34 -7.33 -7.36 -7.75
CA VAL A 34 -6.69 -6.04 -7.72
C VAL A 34 -5.58 -5.99 -8.76
N VAL A 35 -5.56 -4.91 -9.55
CA VAL A 35 -4.45 -4.58 -10.46
C VAL A 35 -3.71 -3.38 -9.90
N VAL A 36 -2.40 -3.54 -9.67
CA VAL A 36 -1.54 -2.45 -9.22
C VAL A 36 -0.75 -1.91 -10.40
N VAL A 37 -0.80 -0.60 -10.61
CA VAL A 37 -0.14 0.10 -11.71
C VAL A 37 0.80 1.14 -11.13
N ASP A 38 2.03 1.15 -11.64
CA ASP A 38 3.07 2.12 -11.27
C ASP A 38 3.69 2.68 -12.56
N ASP A 39 4.19 3.90 -12.52
CA ASP A 39 4.80 4.53 -13.69
C ASP A 39 6.19 3.97 -13.99
N LEU A 40 6.97 3.70 -12.94
CA LEU A 40 8.31 3.13 -13.03
C LEU A 40 8.56 2.10 -11.91
N LEU A 41 8.76 0.85 -12.32
CA LEU A 41 9.20 -0.21 -11.42
C LEU A 41 10.73 -0.19 -11.25
N ALA A 42 11.19 0.27 -10.08
CA ALA A 42 12.60 0.17 -9.68
C ALA A 42 12.87 -1.15 -8.91
N THR A 43 13.18 -1.07 -7.62
CA THR A 43 13.46 -2.26 -6.78
C THR A 43 12.21 -3.05 -6.37
N GLY A 44 11.01 -2.50 -6.63
CA GLY A 44 9.73 -3.10 -6.24
C GLY A 44 9.42 -3.05 -4.74
N GLY A 45 10.23 -2.37 -3.93
CA GLY A 45 10.03 -2.28 -2.48
C GLY A 45 8.66 -1.72 -2.09
N THR A 46 8.25 -0.64 -2.75
CA THR A 46 6.94 0.01 -2.54
C THR A 46 5.78 -0.93 -2.85
N LEU A 47 5.84 -1.62 -4.00
CA LEU A 47 4.82 -2.59 -4.42
C LEU A 47 4.72 -3.78 -3.48
N LYS A 48 5.86 -4.28 -2.98
CA LYS A 48 5.88 -5.38 -2.01
C LYS A 48 5.13 -5.01 -0.73
N VAL A 49 5.35 -3.81 -0.21
CA VAL A 49 4.63 -3.30 0.98
C VAL A 49 3.14 -3.16 0.67
N LEU A 50 2.80 -2.55 -0.47
CA LEU A 50 1.40 -2.38 -0.88
C LEU A 50 0.65 -3.71 -0.94
N VAL A 51 1.21 -4.71 -1.65
CA VAL A 51 0.57 -6.00 -1.81
C VAL A 51 0.48 -6.74 -0.48
N HIS A 52 1.58 -6.78 0.27
CA HIS A 52 1.63 -7.51 1.53
C HIS A 52 0.65 -6.94 2.57
N SER A 53 0.67 -5.62 2.74
CA SER A 53 -0.06 -4.95 3.82
C SER A 53 -1.52 -4.63 3.50
N PHE A 54 -1.89 -4.48 2.21
CA PHE A 54 -3.25 -4.02 1.86
C PHE A 54 -4.03 -4.94 0.93
N ILE A 55 -3.38 -5.93 0.30
CA ILE A 55 -4.07 -6.84 -0.64
C ILE A 55 -4.12 -8.27 -0.10
N THR A 56 -2.99 -8.79 0.40
CA THR A 56 -2.91 -10.21 0.80
C THR A 56 -3.26 -10.45 2.27
N LEU A 57 -3.04 -9.46 3.13
CA LEU A 57 -3.41 -9.57 4.54
C LEU A 57 -4.81 -8.97 4.72
N PRO A 58 -5.67 -9.60 5.55
CA PRO A 58 -6.91 -8.98 5.96
C PRO A 58 -6.59 -7.66 6.67
N LEU A 59 -7.13 -6.57 6.13
CA LEU A 59 -7.07 -5.22 6.70
C LEU A 59 -7.88 -5.13 8.00
#